data_AF-A0A9W3K1M1-F1
#
_entry.id   AF-A0A9W3K1M1-F1
#
_cell.length_a   1.000
_cell.length_b   1.000
_cell.length_c   1.000
_cell.angle_alpha   90.00
_cell.angle_beta   90.00
_cell.angle_gamma   90.00
#
_symmetry.space_group_name_H-M   'P 1'
#
loop_
_entity.id
_entity.type
_entity.pdbx_description
1 polymer ?
#
loop_
_entity_poly.entity_id
_entity_poly.type
_entity_poly.pdbx_seq_one_letter_code
_entity_poly.pdbx_strand_id
1 'polypeptide(L)'
;MTTPVMHDTRPWCIGRFVLDLPRDAEVYNQEYKYMGYSIDVTKNVGQQEFGRRVEAREHELKTKLRVDPHNSFSPTKTPWLHQAVQPNEYSRLFVFGRYDVPPAELSYDVEGYAWSHDTQFTLKNKFGDGYDQSAVQNASEILRNIRPRDEGDVPNDGAFCFNGGLIGGKQLPAFDATVAAGLVPGRPSNLIVKLRESVDADQKASLLGGLSEFEAQLKPYAGHYKVLRKGKRQVAGIQAEEILVDIHEGGVQKYQFYLLAAGVEGDPSKPHTAIQLLFGAEPDAVNPASVTTSPVNEEQAVQAWDTVLNSFHYRGAAK
;
A
#
# COMPACT_ATOMS: atom_id res chain seq x y z
N MET A 1 3.04 -6.33 36.54
CA MET A 1 2.23 -6.48 35.32
C MET A 1 3.02 -5.83 34.20
N THR A 2 3.37 -6.57 33.15
CA THR A 2 4.06 -6.02 31.96
C THR A 2 3.06 -5.23 31.12
N THR A 3 3.48 -4.07 30.61
CA THR A 3 2.65 -3.23 29.73
C THR A 3 2.26 -4.02 28.47
N PRO A 4 0.98 -3.99 28.03
CA PRO A 4 0.58 -4.60 26.76
C PRO A 4 1.30 -3.96 25.57
N VAL A 5 1.52 -4.72 24.49
CA VAL A 5 2.12 -4.18 23.24
C VAL A 5 1.28 -3.02 22.71
N MET A 6 -0.03 -3.25 22.58
CA MET A 6 -0.99 -2.27 22.10
C MET A 6 -1.43 -1.34 23.22
N HIS A 7 -0.51 -0.49 23.68
CA HIS A 7 -0.73 0.53 24.71
C HIS A 7 -0.72 1.93 24.09
N ASP A 8 -1.43 2.88 24.71
CA ASP A 8 -1.56 4.28 24.26
C ASP A 8 -1.64 4.40 22.74
N THR A 9 -2.66 3.75 22.16
CA THR A 9 -2.75 3.61 20.72
C THR A 9 -3.18 4.91 20.05
N ARG A 10 -2.82 5.04 18.77
CA ARG A 10 -3.28 6.07 17.86
C ARG A 10 -3.79 5.44 16.57
N PRO A 11 -4.83 6.02 15.95
CA PRO A 11 -5.31 5.52 14.67
C PRO A 11 -4.30 5.84 13.56
N TRP A 12 -4.13 4.91 12.64
CA TRP A 12 -3.23 5.02 11.49
C TRP A 12 -4.01 4.75 10.20
N CYS A 13 -4.08 5.73 9.28
CA CYS A 13 -4.83 5.54 8.05
C CYS A 13 -4.02 4.91 6.90
N ILE A 14 -4.59 3.85 6.35
CA ILE A 14 -4.04 2.98 5.31
C ILE A 14 -5.04 2.94 4.15
N GLY A 15 -4.81 3.76 3.12
CA GLY A 15 -5.81 3.92 2.06
C GLY A 15 -7.15 4.37 2.66
N ARG A 16 -8.21 3.58 2.47
CA ARG A 16 -9.56 3.85 3.04
C ARG A 16 -9.84 3.17 4.39
N PHE A 17 -8.86 2.45 4.93
CA PHE A 17 -8.98 1.67 6.16
C PHE A 17 -8.12 2.26 7.25
N VAL A 18 -8.52 2.08 8.50
CA VAL A 18 -7.74 2.48 9.66
C VAL A 18 -7.52 1.26 10.54
N LEU A 19 -6.40 1.25 11.25
CA LEU A 19 -6.14 0.42 12.40
C LEU A 19 -5.40 1.24 13.44
N ASP A 20 -5.35 0.75 14.66
CA ASP A 20 -4.62 1.38 15.73
C ASP A 20 -3.18 0.84 15.80
N LEU A 21 -2.22 1.74 16.02
CA LEU A 21 -0.83 1.44 16.33
C LEU A 21 -0.47 1.99 17.71
N PRO A 22 0.44 1.37 18.47
CA PRO A 22 1.09 2.01 19.61
C PRO A 22 1.68 3.37 19.19
N ARG A 23 1.62 4.37 20.07
CA ARG A 23 2.19 5.70 19.75
C ARG A 23 3.68 5.65 19.43
N ASP A 24 4.41 4.76 20.09
CA ASP A 24 5.84 4.54 19.93
C ASP A 24 6.19 3.57 18.79
N ALA A 25 5.20 3.03 18.07
CA ALA A 25 5.45 2.15 16.94
C ALA A 25 6.20 2.87 15.81
N GLU A 26 7.20 2.19 15.26
CA GLU A 26 8.02 2.69 14.16
C GLU A 26 7.43 2.25 12.82
N VAL A 27 6.79 3.16 12.09
CA VAL A 27 6.32 2.90 10.73
C VAL A 27 7.48 3.07 9.75
N TYR A 28 8.05 1.96 9.30
CA TYR A 28 9.27 1.96 8.48
C TYR A 28 9.02 1.71 6.98
N ASN A 29 7.83 1.20 6.60
CA ASN A 29 7.47 1.08 5.18
C ASN A 29 6.03 1.54 4.92
N GLN A 30 5.87 2.28 3.84
CA GLN A 30 4.60 2.83 3.37
C GLN A 30 4.61 2.88 1.84
N GLU A 31 3.88 1.97 1.21
CA GLU A 31 3.74 1.91 -0.24
C GLU A 31 2.28 2.04 -0.62
N TYR A 32 1.98 3.00 -1.50
CA TYR A 32 0.63 3.26 -1.95
C TYR A 32 0.58 3.43 -3.46
N LYS A 33 -0.45 2.83 -4.07
CA LYS A 33 -0.87 3.13 -5.43
C LYS A 33 -2.36 3.37 -5.45
N TYR A 34 -2.78 4.30 -6.30
CA TYR A 34 -4.20 4.59 -6.52
C TYR A 34 -4.47 4.60 -8.02
N MET A 35 -5.36 3.74 -8.50
CA MET A 35 -5.57 3.49 -9.94
C MET A 35 -4.25 3.15 -10.68
N GLY A 36 -3.33 2.44 -10.01
CA GLY A 36 -2.00 2.12 -10.53
C GLY A 36 -0.98 3.26 -10.48
N TYR A 37 -1.39 4.49 -10.15
CA TYR A 37 -0.47 5.62 -10.02
C TYR A 37 0.36 5.51 -8.74
N SER A 38 1.68 5.61 -8.87
CA SER A 38 2.52 5.98 -7.73
C SER A 38 2.37 7.47 -7.43
N ILE A 39 2.49 7.86 -6.17
CA ILE A 39 2.27 9.23 -5.70
C ILE A 39 3.52 9.69 -4.96
N ASP A 40 4.24 10.64 -5.55
CA ASP A 40 5.38 11.31 -4.91
C ASP A 40 4.90 12.63 -4.27
N VAL A 41 5.37 12.91 -3.06
CA VAL A 41 5.04 14.14 -2.31
C VAL A 41 6.30 14.98 -2.13
N THR A 42 6.24 16.25 -2.55
CA THR A 42 7.31 17.23 -2.30
C THR A 42 6.74 18.40 -1.52
N LYS A 43 7.10 18.48 -0.23
CA LYS A 43 6.70 19.59 0.66
C LYS A 43 7.52 20.86 0.37
N ASN A 44 7.03 22.00 0.84
CA ASN A 44 7.69 23.31 0.76
C ASN A 44 7.95 23.77 -0.69
N VAL A 45 7.02 23.47 -1.59
CA VAL A 45 7.03 23.96 -2.97
C VAL A 45 6.03 25.09 -3.06
N GLY A 46 6.50 26.33 -3.18
CA GLY A 46 5.60 27.48 -3.40
C GLY A 46 4.92 27.43 -4.78
N GLN A 47 3.77 28.07 -4.92
CA GLN A 47 2.97 28.08 -6.15
C GLN A 47 3.75 28.49 -7.40
N GLN A 48 4.58 29.53 -7.31
CA GLN A 48 5.39 30.01 -8.45
C GLN A 48 6.43 28.96 -8.88
N GLU A 49 7.08 28.31 -7.92
CA GLU A 49 8.06 27.25 -8.19
C GLU A 49 7.37 26.01 -8.80
N PHE A 50 6.18 25.65 -8.31
CA PHE A 50 5.36 24.62 -8.94
C PHE A 50 5.06 24.94 -10.41
N GLY A 51 4.54 26.15 -10.69
CA GLY A 51 4.24 26.59 -12.04
C GLY A 51 5.46 26.49 -12.96
N ARG A 52 6.60 27.03 -12.51
CA ARG A 52 7.87 26.98 -13.25
C ARG A 52 8.32 25.55 -13.56
N ARG A 53 8.22 24.63 -12.61
CA ARG A 53 8.60 23.21 -12.80
C ARG A 53 7.72 22.53 -13.84
N VAL A 54 6.41 22.73 -13.75
CA VAL A 54 5.44 22.09 -14.64
C VAL A 54 5.53 22.66 -16.05
N GLU A 55 5.69 23.98 -16.20
CA GLU A 55 5.92 24.63 -17.50
C GLU A 55 7.23 24.17 -18.15
N ALA A 56 8.31 24.08 -17.38
CA ALA A 56 9.59 23.57 -17.89
C ALA A 56 9.46 22.12 -18.37
N ARG A 57 8.71 21.28 -17.63
CA ARG A 57 8.43 19.90 -18.03
C ARG A 57 7.59 19.83 -19.30
N GLU A 58 6.53 20.62 -19.41
CA GLU A 58 5.70 20.67 -20.61
C GLU A 58 6.50 21.13 -21.83
N HIS A 59 7.35 22.15 -21.67
CA HIS A 59 8.24 22.63 -22.73
C HIS A 59 9.22 21.54 -23.18
N GLU A 60 9.84 20.81 -22.25
CA GLU A 60 10.68 19.66 -22.57
C GLU A 60 9.92 18.62 -23.42
N LEU A 61 8.72 18.22 -22.99
CA LEU A 61 7.93 17.20 -23.69
C LEU A 61 7.49 17.66 -25.10
N LYS A 62 7.28 18.96 -25.30
CA LYS A 62 6.93 19.54 -26.61
C LYS A 62 8.13 19.66 -27.56
N THR A 63 9.34 19.81 -27.02
CA THR A 63 10.54 20.08 -27.83
C THR A 63 11.33 18.81 -28.18
N LYS A 64 11.37 17.83 -27.27
CA LYS A 64 12.07 16.57 -27.53
C LYS A 64 11.28 15.72 -28.52
N LEU A 65 11.99 15.18 -29.51
CA LEU A 65 11.43 14.33 -30.55
C LEU A 65 11.61 12.86 -30.19
N ARG A 66 10.64 12.05 -30.59
CA ARG A 66 10.69 10.59 -30.49
C ARG A 66 11.79 10.05 -31.37
N VAL A 67 12.20 8.82 -31.06
CA VAL A 67 13.14 8.07 -31.87
C VAL A 67 12.51 6.76 -32.31
N ASP A 68 12.89 6.26 -33.49
CA ASP A 68 12.43 4.98 -34.00
C ASP A 68 13.42 3.87 -33.61
N PRO A 69 13.09 2.99 -32.64
CA PRO A 69 13.98 1.90 -32.24
C PRO A 69 14.19 0.86 -33.34
N HIS A 70 13.29 0.75 -34.32
CA HIS A 70 13.42 -0.14 -35.48
C HIS A 70 14.32 0.45 -36.58
N ASN A 71 14.69 1.73 -36.45
CA ASN A 71 15.61 2.42 -37.34
C ASN A 71 16.78 3.06 -36.57
N SER A 72 17.51 2.24 -35.83
CA SER A 72 18.73 2.64 -35.08
C SER A 72 18.54 3.86 -34.16
N PHE A 73 17.34 4.01 -33.57
CA PHE A 73 16.98 5.17 -32.76
C PHE A 73 17.11 6.51 -33.49
N SER A 74 16.85 6.51 -34.80
CA SER A 74 16.86 7.74 -35.60
C SER A 74 15.77 8.71 -35.11
N PRO A 75 16.07 10.02 -35.00
CA PRO A 75 15.07 11.02 -34.62
C PRO A 75 13.88 11.04 -35.60
N THR A 76 12.67 11.11 -35.07
CA THR A 76 11.45 11.31 -35.85
C THR A 76 10.99 12.76 -35.76
N LYS A 77 9.85 13.10 -36.37
CA LYS A 77 9.25 14.45 -36.30
C LYS A 77 8.18 14.56 -35.22
N THR A 78 7.94 13.47 -34.49
CA THR A 78 6.88 13.38 -33.49
C THR A 78 7.41 13.83 -32.14
N PRO A 79 6.85 14.86 -31.48
CA PRO A 79 7.24 15.22 -30.13
C PRO A 79 6.99 14.10 -29.12
N TRP A 80 7.67 14.15 -27.97
CA TRP A 80 7.37 13.23 -26.87
C TRP A 80 5.94 13.40 -26.38
N LEU A 81 5.50 14.65 -26.19
CA LEU A 81 4.16 14.98 -25.73
C LEU A 81 3.11 14.42 -26.69
N HIS A 82 2.24 13.57 -26.16
CA HIS A 82 1.08 13.05 -26.88
C HIS A 82 -0.18 13.83 -26.53
N GLN A 83 -0.40 14.08 -25.23
CA GLN A 83 -1.57 14.79 -24.72
C GLN A 83 -1.20 15.59 -23.48
N ALA A 84 -1.75 16.81 -23.36
CA ALA A 84 -1.69 17.62 -22.15
C ALA A 84 -3.11 18.00 -21.72
N VAL A 85 -3.40 17.87 -20.43
CA VAL A 85 -4.69 18.23 -19.82
C VAL A 85 -4.43 19.09 -18.59
N GLN A 86 -5.29 20.07 -18.37
CA GLN A 86 -5.31 20.91 -17.18
C GLN A 86 -6.60 20.65 -16.38
N PRO A 87 -6.60 19.75 -15.38
CA PRO A 87 -7.80 19.49 -14.59
C PRO A 87 -8.29 20.74 -13.83
N ASN A 88 -7.40 21.50 -13.23
CA ASN A 88 -7.70 22.81 -12.63
C ASN A 88 -6.49 23.75 -12.74
N GLU A 89 -6.58 24.96 -12.17
CA GLU A 89 -5.50 25.95 -12.19
C GLU A 89 -4.16 25.38 -11.69
N TYR A 90 -4.22 24.56 -10.65
CA TYR A 90 -3.08 24.01 -9.90
C TYR A 90 -2.73 22.56 -10.25
N SER A 91 -3.17 22.08 -11.41
CA SER A 91 -2.84 20.72 -11.85
C SER A 91 -2.62 20.60 -13.35
N ARG A 92 -1.76 19.67 -13.73
CA ARG A 92 -1.49 19.28 -15.12
C ARG A 92 -1.36 17.77 -15.22
N LEU A 93 -1.71 17.22 -16.37
CA LEU A 93 -1.51 15.83 -16.72
C LEU A 93 -0.87 15.77 -18.09
N PHE A 94 0.20 15.00 -18.22
CA PHE A 94 0.88 14.75 -19.48
C PHE A 94 0.85 13.26 -19.79
N VAL A 95 0.46 12.94 -21.02
CA VAL A 95 0.67 11.62 -21.62
C VAL A 95 1.74 11.80 -22.68
N PHE A 96 2.80 11.02 -22.63
CA PHE A 96 3.94 11.17 -23.53
C PHE A 96 4.62 9.83 -23.81
N GLY A 97 5.40 9.78 -24.88
CA GLY A 97 6.14 8.59 -25.28
C GLY A 97 7.45 8.97 -25.94
N ARG A 98 8.50 8.16 -25.75
CA ARG A 98 9.85 8.45 -26.29
C ARG A 98 10.12 7.79 -27.63
N TYR A 99 9.31 6.80 -27.98
CA TYR A 99 9.52 5.95 -29.15
C TYR A 99 8.38 6.12 -30.15
N ASP A 100 8.75 6.13 -31.42
CA ASP A 100 7.83 6.09 -32.55
C ASP A 100 7.74 4.63 -33.01
N VAL A 101 6.77 3.90 -32.47
CA VAL A 101 6.60 2.45 -32.67
C VAL A 101 5.18 2.12 -33.13
N PRO A 102 4.95 0.95 -33.75
CA PRO A 102 3.62 0.51 -34.13
C PRO A 102 2.67 0.43 -32.92
N PRO A 103 1.34 0.53 -33.11
CA PRO A 103 0.36 0.53 -32.03
C PRO A 103 0.51 -0.60 -31.00
N ALA A 104 0.78 -1.83 -31.47
CA ALA A 104 0.94 -2.99 -30.60
C ALA A 104 2.13 -2.89 -29.60
N GLU A 105 3.06 -1.97 -29.82
CA GLU A 105 4.22 -1.70 -28.96
C GLU A 105 4.08 -0.38 -28.18
N LEU A 106 3.02 0.40 -28.43
CA LEU A 106 2.84 1.71 -27.82
C LEU A 106 2.52 1.54 -26.33
N SER A 107 3.40 2.12 -25.51
CA SER A 107 3.12 2.44 -24.12
C SER A 107 3.45 3.91 -23.91
N TYR A 108 2.53 4.62 -23.26
CA TYR A 108 2.73 6.00 -22.88
C TYR A 108 3.08 6.10 -21.41
N ASP A 109 4.09 6.91 -21.10
CA ASP A 109 4.32 7.40 -19.76
C ASP A 109 3.25 8.46 -19.43
N VAL A 110 2.76 8.45 -18.19
CA VAL A 110 1.77 9.40 -17.69
C VAL A 110 2.33 10.08 -16.47
N GLU A 111 2.41 11.41 -16.51
CA GLU A 111 2.83 12.25 -15.38
C GLU A 111 1.73 13.24 -15.03
N GLY A 112 1.20 13.14 -13.82
CA GLY A 112 0.26 14.10 -13.24
C GLY A 112 0.96 14.98 -12.21
N TYR A 113 0.61 16.26 -12.17
CA TYR A 113 1.12 17.23 -11.22
C TYR A 113 -0.06 17.94 -10.57
N ALA A 114 -0.07 18.04 -9.25
CA ALA A 114 -1.03 18.84 -8.50
C ALA A 114 -0.31 19.62 -7.40
N TRP A 115 -0.84 20.79 -7.05
CA TRP A 115 -0.33 21.61 -5.97
C TRP A 115 -1.45 22.00 -4.99
N SER A 116 -1.16 21.91 -3.70
CA SER A 116 -2.06 22.34 -2.63
C SER A 116 -1.27 22.64 -1.35
N HIS A 117 -1.51 23.80 -0.72
CA HIS A 117 -0.88 24.23 0.54
C HIS A 117 0.64 23.96 0.61
N ASP A 118 1.39 24.59 -0.30
CA ASP A 118 2.86 24.45 -0.41
C ASP A 118 3.37 23.02 -0.62
N THR A 119 2.52 22.12 -1.11
CA THR A 119 2.85 20.73 -1.38
C THR A 119 2.58 20.40 -2.84
N GLN A 120 3.58 19.87 -3.52
CA GLN A 120 3.46 19.30 -4.85
C GLN A 120 3.23 17.78 -4.75
N PHE A 121 2.27 17.28 -5.51
CA PHE A 121 2.05 15.87 -5.77
C PHE A 121 2.45 15.54 -7.20
N THR A 122 3.14 14.42 -7.38
CA THR A 122 3.47 13.89 -8.71
C THR A 122 2.94 12.46 -8.84
N LEU A 123 2.02 12.27 -9.77
CA LEU A 123 1.46 10.98 -10.13
C LEU A 123 2.27 10.39 -11.29
N LYS A 124 2.62 9.11 -11.22
CA LYS A 124 3.27 8.40 -12.33
C LYS A 124 2.59 7.08 -12.61
N ASN A 125 2.32 6.79 -13.87
CA ASN A 125 1.77 5.52 -14.34
C ASN A 125 2.14 5.31 -15.82
N LYS A 126 1.73 4.18 -16.40
CA LYS A 126 1.79 3.92 -17.82
C LYS A 126 0.42 3.60 -18.39
N PHE A 127 0.16 4.10 -19.59
CA PHE A 127 -0.98 3.72 -20.40
C PHE A 127 -0.54 2.77 -21.51
N GLY A 128 -1.38 1.78 -21.80
CA GLY A 128 -1.26 0.96 -23.01
C GLY A 128 -1.81 1.71 -24.24
N ASP A 129 -1.67 1.09 -25.40
CA ASP A 129 -2.14 1.61 -26.69
C ASP A 129 -3.65 1.87 -26.74
N GLY A 130 -4.44 1.04 -26.05
CA GLY A 130 -5.90 1.14 -25.96
C GLY A 130 -6.44 2.06 -24.87
N TYR A 131 -5.62 2.92 -24.24
CA TYR A 131 -6.13 3.84 -23.23
C TYR A 131 -7.14 4.82 -23.85
N ASP A 132 -8.18 5.14 -23.09
CA ASP A 132 -9.26 6.00 -23.55
C ASP A 132 -9.38 7.28 -22.70
N GLN A 133 -10.38 8.10 -23.04
CA GLN A 133 -10.64 9.33 -22.32
C GLN A 133 -11.04 9.08 -20.85
N SER A 134 -11.54 7.89 -20.50
CA SER A 134 -11.90 7.56 -19.11
C SER A 134 -10.65 7.44 -18.23
N ALA A 135 -9.55 6.89 -18.75
CA ALA A 135 -8.26 6.84 -18.03
C ALA A 135 -7.74 8.25 -17.71
N VAL A 136 -7.84 9.17 -18.68
CA VAL A 136 -7.47 10.59 -18.53
C VAL A 136 -8.40 11.30 -17.53
N GLN A 137 -9.70 11.02 -17.56
CA GLN A 137 -10.68 11.58 -16.62
C GLN A 137 -10.44 11.08 -15.20
N ASN A 138 -10.13 9.80 -15.01
CA ASN A 138 -9.80 9.23 -13.71
C ASN A 138 -8.55 9.88 -13.11
N ALA A 139 -7.49 10.05 -13.89
CA ALA A 139 -6.30 10.79 -13.47
C ALA A 139 -6.62 12.25 -13.10
N SER A 140 -7.47 12.90 -13.90
CA SER A 140 -7.92 14.27 -13.64
C SER A 140 -8.73 14.38 -12.35
N GLU A 141 -9.55 13.38 -12.03
CA GLU A 141 -10.32 13.31 -10.78
C GLU A 141 -9.39 13.19 -9.56
N ILE A 142 -8.34 12.37 -9.66
CA ILE A 142 -7.31 12.26 -8.61
C ILE A 142 -6.63 13.63 -8.40
N LEU A 143 -6.16 14.26 -9.49
CA LEU A 143 -5.44 15.54 -9.43
C LEU A 143 -6.28 16.69 -8.89
N ARG A 144 -7.61 16.65 -9.06
CA ARG A 144 -8.53 17.66 -8.49
C ARG A 144 -8.73 17.51 -6.99
N ASN A 145 -8.63 16.29 -6.47
CA ASN A 145 -9.04 15.95 -5.10
C ASN A 145 -7.89 15.51 -4.18
N ILE A 146 -6.64 15.58 -4.67
CA ILE A 146 -5.45 15.29 -3.90
C ILE A 146 -5.03 16.53 -3.08
N ARG A 147 -4.75 16.33 -1.79
CA ARG A 147 -4.33 17.40 -0.88
C ARG A 147 -3.42 16.86 0.23
N PRO A 148 -2.60 17.73 0.86
CA PRO A 148 -1.76 17.31 1.98
C PRO A 148 -2.61 16.88 3.16
N ARG A 149 -2.02 16.01 3.98
CA ARG A 149 -2.60 15.46 5.20
C ARG A 149 -1.49 15.20 6.19
N ASP A 150 -1.70 15.59 7.45
CA ASP A 150 -0.80 15.22 8.54
C ASP A 150 -1.02 13.76 8.95
N GLU A 151 0.04 13.07 9.37
CA GLU A 151 -0.02 11.63 9.63
C GLU A 151 -1.08 11.25 10.66
N GLY A 152 -1.28 12.09 11.68
CA GLY A 152 -2.28 11.89 12.74
C GLY A 152 -3.73 12.20 12.32
N ASP A 153 -3.94 12.84 11.17
CA ASP A 153 -5.28 13.17 10.70
C ASP A 153 -5.92 11.97 10.01
N VAL A 154 -7.04 11.50 10.56
CA VAL A 154 -7.76 10.33 10.03
C VAL A 154 -9.14 10.77 9.52
N PRO A 155 -9.32 10.89 8.18
CA PRO A 155 -10.59 11.34 7.61
C PRO A 155 -11.65 10.24 7.63
N ASN A 156 -12.88 10.59 8.05
CA ASN A 156 -14.02 9.66 8.19
C ASN A 156 -14.98 9.67 6.99
N ASP A 157 -14.56 10.26 5.87
CA ASP A 157 -15.34 10.36 4.62
C ASP A 157 -14.96 9.26 3.60
N GLY A 158 -14.07 8.35 3.98
CA GLY A 158 -13.55 7.31 3.10
C GLY A 158 -12.54 7.80 2.06
N ALA A 159 -11.95 8.99 2.23
CA ALA A 159 -10.81 9.43 1.44
C ALA A 159 -9.65 8.43 1.52
N PHE A 160 -8.93 8.28 0.40
CA PHE A 160 -7.77 7.40 0.31
C PHE A 160 -6.53 8.09 0.88
N CYS A 161 -6.07 7.64 2.04
CA CYS A 161 -4.83 8.10 2.67
C CYS A 161 -3.60 7.46 2.05
N PHE A 162 -2.55 8.25 1.90
CA PHE A 162 -1.19 7.80 1.60
C PHE A 162 -0.18 8.61 2.44
N ASN A 163 1.11 8.32 2.29
CA ASN A 163 2.15 9.04 3.01
C ASN A 163 2.18 10.53 2.59
N GLY A 164 1.89 11.43 3.52
CA GLY A 164 1.91 12.89 3.31
C GLY A 164 0.68 13.50 2.63
N GLY A 165 -0.38 12.72 2.35
CA GLY A 165 -1.57 13.25 1.70
C GLY A 165 -2.80 12.35 1.75
N LEU A 166 -3.86 12.82 1.10
CA LEU A 166 -5.10 12.08 0.86
C LEU A 166 -5.71 12.43 -0.51
N ILE A 167 -6.50 11.51 -1.05
CA ILE A 167 -7.35 11.72 -2.24
C ILE A 167 -8.80 11.60 -1.80
N GLY A 168 -9.53 12.72 -1.86
CA GLY A 168 -10.97 12.77 -1.61
C GLY A 168 -11.80 12.54 -2.89
N GLY A 169 -13.04 13.01 -2.88
CA GLY A 169 -13.90 13.04 -4.07
C GLY A 169 -14.46 11.66 -4.45
N LYS A 170 -14.64 11.44 -5.76
CA LYS A 170 -15.22 10.19 -6.27
C LYS A 170 -14.31 9.00 -5.93
N GLN A 171 -14.90 7.95 -5.36
CA GLN A 171 -14.18 6.70 -5.14
C GLN A 171 -13.95 5.99 -6.47
N LEU A 172 -12.72 6.05 -6.98
CA LEU A 172 -12.26 5.23 -8.09
C LEU A 172 -11.89 3.82 -7.61
N PRO A 173 -12.07 2.79 -8.47
CA PRO A 173 -11.65 1.41 -8.21
C PRO A 173 -10.12 1.30 -8.11
N ALA A 174 -9.56 0.10 -7.95
CA ALA A 174 -8.12 -0.18 -7.95
C ALA A 174 -7.25 0.65 -6.99
N PHE A 175 -6.71 -0.01 -5.97
CA PHE A 175 -5.66 0.57 -5.13
C PHE A 175 -4.74 -0.51 -4.60
N ASP A 176 -3.55 -0.11 -4.19
CA ASP A 176 -2.64 -0.91 -3.39
C ASP A 176 -2.22 -0.07 -2.18
N ALA A 177 -2.23 -0.67 -1.00
CA ALA A 177 -1.72 -0.06 0.21
C ALA A 177 -0.96 -1.11 1.03
N THR A 178 0.33 -0.88 1.23
CA THR A 178 1.17 -1.68 2.13
C THR A 178 1.74 -0.78 3.21
N VAL A 179 1.53 -1.16 4.47
CA VAL A 179 2.16 -0.51 5.63
C VAL A 179 2.87 -1.57 6.45
N ALA A 180 4.10 -1.27 6.87
CA ALA A 180 4.84 -2.09 7.82
C ALA A 180 5.32 -1.25 9.00
N ALA A 181 5.14 -1.78 10.20
CA ALA A 181 5.50 -1.10 11.44
C ALA A 181 6.08 -2.06 12.48
N GLY A 182 7.08 -1.60 13.24
CA GLY A 182 7.56 -2.27 14.45
C GLY A 182 6.76 -1.82 15.67
N LEU A 183 6.08 -2.75 16.36
CA LEU A 183 5.19 -2.43 17.49
C LEU A 183 5.91 -2.27 18.83
N VAL A 184 7.13 -2.78 18.95
CA VAL A 184 7.99 -2.69 20.14
C VAL A 184 9.33 -2.08 19.70
N PRO A 185 9.63 -0.83 20.09
CA PRO A 185 10.84 -0.14 19.65
C PRO A 185 12.13 -0.94 19.86
N GLY A 186 12.94 -1.04 18.81
CA GLY A 186 14.23 -1.75 18.85
C GLY A 186 14.15 -3.26 19.07
N ARG A 187 12.96 -3.88 18.97
CA ARG A 187 12.77 -5.33 19.12
C ARG A 187 11.96 -5.90 17.94
N PRO A 188 12.21 -7.15 17.51
CA PRO A 188 11.49 -7.74 16.37
C PRO A 188 9.99 -7.91 16.66
N SER A 189 9.16 -7.09 16.02
CA SER A 189 7.73 -6.94 16.33
C SER A 189 6.96 -6.37 15.12
N ASN A 190 7.08 -7.02 13.97
CA ASN A 190 6.66 -6.48 12.68
C ASN A 190 5.17 -6.75 12.43
N LEU A 191 4.38 -5.67 12.34
CA LEU A 191 3.04 -5.67 11.75
C LEU A 191 3.15 -5.30 10.27
N ILE A 192 2.55 -6.10 9.39
CA ILE A 192 2.48 -5.83 7.95
C ILE A 192 1.02 -5.91 7.53
N VAL A 193 0.51 -4.84 6.93
CA VAL A 193 -0.86 -4.78 6.39
C VAL A 193 -0.79 -4.51 4.90
N LYS A 194 -1.40 -5.39 4.11
CA LYS A 194 -1.50 -5.28 2.65
C LYS A 194 -2.96 -5.30 2.24
N LEU A 195 -3.38 -4.23 1.59
CA LEU A 195 -4.71 -4.07 1.02
C LEU A 195 -4.58 -3.85 -0.47
N ARG A 196 -5.39 -4.55 -1.25
CA ARG A 196 -5.54 -4.28 -2.68
C ARG A 196 -6.94 -4.61 -3.16
N GLU A 197 -7.25 -4.19 -4.37
CA GLU A 197 -8.46 -4.67 -5.03
C GLU A 197 -8.52 -6.21 -5.06
N SER A 198 -9.69 -6.76 -4.74
CA SER A 198 -9.98 -8.19 -4.85
C SER A 198 -10.19 -8.54 -6.32
N VAL A 199 -9.64 -9.67 -6.73
CA VAL A 199 -9.84 -10.25 -8.07
C VAL A 199 -10.39 -11.66 -7.96
N ASP A 200 -11.01 -12.17 -9.03
CA ASP A 200 -11.53 -13.55 -9.11
C ASP A 200 -10.58 -14.65 -8.59
N ALA A 201 -9.27 -14.51 -8.84
CA ALA A 201 -8.27 -15.49 -8.40
C ALA A 201 -8.19 -15.60 -6.87
N ASP A 202 -8.52 -14.53 -6.14
CA ASP A 202 -8.46 -14.47 -4.68
C ASP A 202 -9.49 -15.36 -4.01
N GLN A 203 -10.60 -15.64 -4.69
CA GLN A 203 -11.67 -16.51 -4.17
C GLN A 203 -11.21 -17.97 -4.01
N LYS A 204 -10.09 -18.34 -4.63
CA LYS A 204 -9.45 -19.65 -4.50
C LYS A 204 -8.35 -19.67 -3.43
N ALA A 205 -7.92 -18.50 -2.94
CA ALA A 205 -6.89 -18.42 -1.92
C ALA A 205 -7.46 -18.82 -0.55
N SER A 206 -6.74 -19.67 0.17
CA SER A 206 -7.10 -20.08 1.52
C SER A 206 -5.82 -20.25 2.33
N LEU A 207 -5.76 -19.64 3.52
CA LEU A 207 -4.68 -19.87 4.48
C LEU A 207 -4.79 -21.26 5.10
N LEU A 208 -6.01 -21.79 5.18
CA LEU A 208 -6.28 -23.09 5.78
C LEU A 208 -6.20 -24.24 4.77
N GLY A 209 -6.19 -23.92 3.47
CA GLY A 209 -5.99 -24.89 2.40
C GLY A 209 -4.60 -25.53 2.48
N GLY A 210 -4.53 -26.85 2.62
CA GLY A 210 -3.27 -27.59 2.76
C GLY A 210 -2.66 -27.57 4.17
N LEU A 211 -3.32 -26.91 5.14
CA LEU A 211 -2.77 -26.78 6.50
C LEU A 211 -2.70 -28.12 7.23
N SER A 212 -3.66 -29.03 7.01
CA SER A 212 -3.65 -30.35 7.64
C SER A 212 -2.46 -31.19 7.15
N GLU A 213 -2.17 -31.14 5.85
CA GLU A 213 -1.02 -31.79 5.24
C GLU A 213 0.30 -31.18 5.76
N PHE A 214 0.36 -29.85 5.87
CA PHE A 214 1.51 -29.15 6.45
C PHE A 214 1.74 -29.52 7.92
N GLU A 215 0.70 -29.53 8.75
CA GLU A 215 0.77 -29.96 10.14
C GLU A 215 1.22 -31.42 10.27
N ALA A 216 0.78 -32.30 9.36
CA ALA A 216 1.23 -33.69 9.32
C ALA A 216 2.74 -33.80 9.01
N GLN A 217 3.26 -32.96 8.12
CA GLN A 217 4.68 -32.88 7.80
C GLN A 217 5.52 -32.31 8.96
N LEU A 218 4.94 -31.45 9.80
CA LEU A 218 5.60 -30.88 10.97
C LEU A 218 5.63 -31.80 12.20
N LYS A 219 4.90 -32.92 12.21
CA LYS A 219 4.88 -33.87 13.34
C LYS A 219 6.27 -34.27 13.88
N PRO A 220 7.31 -34.52 13.06
CA PRO A 220 8.65 -34.84 13.56
C PRO A 220 9.30 -33.71 14.37
N TYR A 221 8.83 -32.47 14.21
CA TYR A 221 9.30 -31.27 14.92
C TYR A 221 8.35 -30.87 16.05
N ALA A 222 7.50 -31.80 16.52
CA ALA A 222 6.62 -31.58 17.66
C ALA A 222 7.44 -31.15 18.89
N GLY A 223 7.23 -29.92 19.35
CA GLY A 223 8.03 -29.25 20.40
C GLY A 223 8.72 -27.97 19.93
N HIS A 224 8.99 -27.84 18.63
CA HIS A 224 9.50 -26.62 18.00
C HIS A 224 8.40 -25.77 17.37
N TYR A 225 7.22 -26.35 17.13
CA TYR A 225 6.11 -25.68 16.45
C TYR A 225 4.79 -26.02 17.15
N LYS A 226 3.93 -25.02 17.35
CA LYS A 226 2.59 -25.17 17.93
C LYS A 226 1.62 -24.20 17.23
N VAL A 227 0.53 -24.73 16.67
CA VAL A 227 -0.58 -23.89 16.20
C VAL A 227 -1.42 -23.46 17.39
N LEU A 228 -1.46 -22.15 17.66
CA LEU A 228 -2.17 -21.56 18.79
C LEU A 228 -3.67 -21.42 18.49
N ARG A 229 -3.98 -20.94 17.29
CA ARG A 229 -5.34 -20.68 16.84
C ARG A 229 -5.40 -20.75 15.32
N LYS A 230 -6.48 -21.30 14.77
CA LYS A 230 -6.77 -21.31 13.34
C LYS A 230 -8.27 -21.33 13.12
N GLY A 231 -8.74 -20.68 12.06
CA GLY A 231 -10.15 -20.73 11.71
C GLY A 231 -10.62 -19.54 10.89
N LYS A 232 -11.94 -19.43 10.76
CA LYS A 232 -12.60 -18.31 10.09
C LYS A 232 -13.01 -17.26 11.11
N ARG A 233 -12.93 -15.99 10.74
CA ARG A 233 -13.44 -14.85 11.52
C ARG A 233 -13.90 -13.72 10.61
N GLN A 234 -14.69 -12.81 11.16
CA GLN A 234 -15.03 -11.55 10.51
C GLN A 234 -14.05 -10.47 10.96
N VAL A 235 -13.52 -9.70 10.00
CA VAL A 235 -12.67 -8.53 10.24
C VAL A 235 -13.09 -7.42 9.28
N ALA A 236 -13.38 -6.22 9.80
CA ALA A 236 -13.96 -5.11 9.03
C ALA A 236 -15.19 -5.49 8.17
N GLY A 237 -16.01 -6.45 8.61
CA GLY A 237 -17.16 -6.96 7.85
C GLY A 237 -16.82 -7.88 6.67
N ILE A 238 -15.56 -8.34 6.59
CA ILE A 238 -15.05 -9.26 5.57
C ILE A 238 -14.79 -10.63 6.22
N GLN A 239 -15.23 -11.69 5.56
CA GLN A 239 -14.90 -13.06 5.96
C GLN A 239 -13.42 -13.31 5.70
N ALA A 240 -12.71 -13.73 6.73
CA ALA A 240 -11.28 -13.96 6.71
C ALA A 240 -10.94 -15.32 7.33
N GLU A 241 -9.78 -15.84 6.95
CA GLU A 241 -9.12 -16.95 7.62
C GLU A 241 -7.95 -16.41 8.44
N GLU A 242 -7.69 -17.01 9.59
CA GLU A 242 -6.50 -16.73 10.39
C GLU A 242 -5.78 -18.01 10.78
N ILE A 243 -4.47 -17.87 10.99
CA ILE A 243 -3.61 -18.88 11.63
C ILE A 243 -2.57 -18.17 12.50
N LEU A 244 -2.41 -18.68 13.71
CA LEU A 244 -1.45 -18.20 14.70
C LEU A 244 -0.51 -19.35 15.05
N VAL A 245 0.79 -19.16 14.83
CA VAL A 245 1.81 -20.19 15.06
C VAL A 245 2.83 -19.68 16.07
N ASP A 246 3.15 -20.51 17.05
CA ASP A 246 4.29 -20.42 17.95
C ASP A 246 5.41 -21.31 17.40
N ILE A 247 6.61 -20.75 17.30
CA ILE A 247 7.81 -21.42 16.82
C ILE A 247 8.93 -21.22 17.82
N HIS A 248 9.54 -22.31 18.29
CA HIS A 248 10.69 -22.33 19.16
C HIS A 248 11.84 -23.11 18.52
N GLU A 249 12.86 -22.42 18.02
CA GLU A 249 13.99 -23.05 17.32
C GLU A 249 15.29 -22.28 17.59
N GLY A 250 16.40 -22.99 17.78
CA GLY A 250 17.71 -22.36 17.98
C GLY A 250 17.81 -21.43 19.19
N GLY A 251 16.97 -21.62 20.22
CA GLY A 251 16.88 -20.73 21.39
C GLY A 251 16.09 -19.44 21.14
N VAL A 252 15.42 -19.32 19.99
CA VAL A 252 14.60 -18.18 19.60
C VAL A 252 13.13 -18.54 19.68
N GLN A 253 12.37 -17.72 20.39
CA GLN A 253 10.92 -17.75 20.41
C GLN A 253 10.39 -16.83 19.29
N LYS A 254 9.50 -17.34 18.43
CA LYS A 254 8.83 -16.59 17.38
C LYS A 254 7.32 -16.80 17.47
N TYR A 255 6.55 -15.74 17.24
CA TYR A 255 5.10 -15.82 17.05
C TYR A 255 4.78 -15.27 15.66
N GLN A 256 4.16 -16.09 14.81
CA GLN A 256 3.85 -15.74 13.42
C GLN A 256 2.36 -15.86 13.16
N PHE A 257 1.70 -14.72 13.04
CA PHE A 257 0.25 -14.64 12.90
C PHE A 257 -0.12 -14.07 11.55
N TYR A 258 -1.07 -14.72 10.90
CA TYR A 258 -1.49 -14.39 9.54
C TYR A 258 -3.01 -14.33 9.47
N LEU A 259 -3.51 -13.34 8.74
CA LEU A 259 -4.91 -13.23 8.35
C LEU A 259 -4.98 -12.98 6.84
N LEU A 260 -5.92 -13.63 6.19
CA LEU A 260 -6.22 -13.46 4.77
C LEU A 260 -7.73 -13.36 4.59
N ALA A 261 -8.17 -12.31 3.94
CA ALA A 261 -9.51 -12.17 3.43
C ALA A 261 -9.43 -12.00 1.92
N ALA A 262 -10.14 -12.84 1.17
CA ALA A 262 -10.18 -12.76 -0.30
C ALA A 262 -10.74 -11.42 -0.78
N GLY A 263 -11.67 -10.84 -0.03
CA GLY A 263 -12.39 -9.63 -0.41
C GLY A 263 -13.55 -9.91 -1.36
N VAL A 264 -14.15 -8.82 -1.86
CA VAL A 264 -15.25 -8.84 -2.83
C VAL A 264 -14.86 -7.95 -3.99
N GLU A 265 -14.83 -8.52 -5.19
CA GLU A 265 -14.49 -7.78 -6.42
C GLU A 265 -15.42 -6.58 -6.61
N GLY A 266 -14.83 -5.43 -6.98
CA GLY A 266 -15.56 -4.17 -7.18
C GLY A 266 -16.10 -3.50 -5.91
N ASP A 267 -15.88 -4.06 -4.72
CA ASP A 267 -16.26 -3.43 -3.45
C ASP A 267 -15.05 -2.83 -2.71
N PRO A 268 -14.83 -1.51 -2.76
CA PRO A 268 -13.70 -0.87 -2.11
C PRO A 268 -13.77 -0.92 -0.56
N SER A 269 -14.92 -1.29 0.01
CA SER A 269 -15.08 -1.52 1.45
C SER A 269 -14.69 -2.95 1.87
N LYS A 270 -14.47 -3.85 0.91
CA LYS A 270 -14.10 -5.24 1.13
C LYS A 270 -12.94 -5.67 0.23
N PRO A 271 -11.76 -5.02 0.34
CA PRO A 271 -10.59 -5.37 -0.47
C PRO A 271 -10.05 -6.75 -0.10
N HIS A 272 -9.21 -7.29 -0.98
CA HIS A 272 -8.30 -8.36 -0.58
C HIS A 272 -7.40 -7.82 0.54
N THR A 273 -7.42 -8.50 1.68
CA THR A 273 -6.76 -8.05 2.91
C THR A 273 -5.83 -9.13 3.42
N ALA A 274 -4.55 -8.82 3.55
CA ALA A 274 -3.57 -9.67 4.21
C ALA A 274 -2.92 -8.91 5.36
N ILE A 275 -2.98 -9.46 6.57
CA ILE A 275 -2.38 -8.89 7.78
C ILE A 275 -1.43 -9.93 8.38
N GLN A 276 -0.22 -9.50 8.73
CA GLN A 276 0.78 -10.33 9.39
C GLN A 276 1.24 -9.63 10.66
N LEU A 277 1.35 -10.37 11.75
CA LEU A 277 2.00 -9.88 12.97
C LEU A 277 3.06 -10.90 13.40
N LEU A 278 4.31 -10.44 13.38
CA LEU A 278 5.48 -11.29 13.57
C LEU A 278 6.28 -10.78 14.77
N PHE A 279 6.37 -11.60 15.81
CA PHE A 279 7.29 -11.36 16.93
C PHE A 279 8.47 -12.32 16.83
N GLY A 280 9.65 -11.79 17.10
CA GLY A 280 10.91 -12.52 16.92
C GLY A 280 11.39 -12.52 15.46
N ALA A 281 12.68 -12.78 15.28
CA ALA A 281 13.37 -12.83 13.99
C ALA A 281 14.43 -13.92 14.01
N GLU A 282 14.92 -14.28 12.83
CA GLU A 282 16.05 -15.20 12.72
C GLU A 282 17.34 -14.52 13.22
N PRO A 283 18.18 -15.16 14.05
CA PRO A 283 19.47 -14.61 14.44
C PRO A 283 20.40 -14.44 13.23
N ASP A 284 21.27 -13.45 13.29
CA ASP A 284 22.32 -13.24 12.31
C ASP A 284 23.66 -12.90 13.00
N ALA A 285 24.72 -12.63 12.21
CA ALA A 285 26.05 -12.35 12.74
C ALA A 285 26.12 -11.07 13.61
N VAL A 286 25.16 -10.17 13.46
CA VAL A 286 25.04 -8.89 14.18
C VAL A 286 24.04 -9.01 15.34
N ASN A 287 22.94 -9.74 15.13
CA ASN A 287 21.82 -9.86 16.06
C ASN A 287 21.72 -11.28 16.62
N PRO A 288 22.20 -11.54 17.85
CA PRO A 288 22.13 -12.85 18.46
C PRO A 288 20.71 -13.21 18.92
N ALA A 289 20.48 -14.50 19.21
CA ALA A 289 19.19 -15.04 19.66
C ALA A 289 18.55 -14.30 20.86
N SER A 290 19.35 -13.78 21.80
CA SER A 290 18.85 -13.00 22.95
C SER A 290 18.19 -11.67 22.56
N VAL A 291 18.55 -11.13 21.39
CA VAL A 291 17.98 -9.91 20.83
C VAL A 291 16.86 -10.24 19.84
N THR A 292 17.03 -11.29 19.04
CA THR A 292 16.07 -11.66 17.99
C THR A 292 14.87 -12.47 18.49
N THR A 293 14.92 -13.03 19.69
CA THR A 293 13.76 -13.69 20.31
C THR A 293 12.62 -12.72 20.57
N SER A 294 11.39 -13.24 20.50
CA SER A 294 10.15 -12.49 20.74
C SER A 294 10.26 -11.60 21.98
N PRO A 295 9.94 -10.30 21.88
CA PRO A 295 9.93 -9.41 23.04
C PRO A 295 8.74 -9.66 23.99
N VAL A 296 7.84 -10.56 23.63
CA VAL A 296 6.59 -10.84 24.35
C VAL A 296 6.37 -12.33 24.53
N ASN A 297 5.47 -12.69 25.45
CA ASN A 297 5.00 -14.06 25.63
C ASN A 297 3.77 -14.36 24.75
N GLU A 298 3.30 -15.62 24.78
CA GLU A 298 2.16 -16.11 23.99
C GLU A 298 0.89 -15.28 24.21
N GLU A 299 0.53 -15.03 25.48
CA GLU A 299 -0.68 -14.27 25.84
C GLU A 299 -0.65 -12.83 25.31
N GLN A 300 0.49 -12.15 25.47
CA GLN A 300 0.70 -10.79 24.99
C GLN A 300 0.70 -10.72 23.46
N ALA A 301 1.28 -11.71 22.78
CA ALA A 301 1.25 -11.78 21.33
C ALA A 301 -0.20 -11.92 20.83
N VAL A 302 -0.96 -12.89 21.35
CA VAL A 302 -2.37 -13.12 20.97
C VAL A 302 -3.23 -11.90 21.29
N GLN A 303 -3.01 -11.25 22.43
CA GLN A 303 -3.71 -10.01 22.79
C GLN A 303 -3.41 -8.89 21.79
N ALA A 304 -2.15 -8.71 21.39
CA ALA A 304 -1.77 -7.70 20.41
C ALA A 304 -2.45 -7.94 19.05
N TRP A 305 -2.47 -9.20 18.60
CA TRP A 305 -3.16 -9.62 17.39
C TRP A 305 -4.64 -9.26 17.40
N ASP A 306 -5.37 -9.67 18.44
CA ASP A 306 -6.80 -9.40 18.53
C ASP A 306 -7.09 -7.90 18.64
N THR A 307 -6.24 -7.14 19.33
CA THR A 307 -6.39 -5.68 19.44
C THR A 307 -6.20 -4.99 18.08
N VAL A 308 -5.17 -5.37 17.32
CA VAL A 308 -4.96 -4.86 15.95
C VAL A 308 -6.17 -5.16 15.07
N LEU A 309 -6.62 -6.42 15.04
CA LEU A 309 -7.75 -6.82 14.18
C LEU A 309 -9.07 -6.16 14.59
N ASN A 310 -9.32 -5.95 15.88
CA ASN A 310 -10.53 -5.29 16.38
C ASN A 310 -10.56 -3.79 16.06
N SER A 311 -9.40 -3.15 15.94
CA SER A 311 -9.30 -1.75 15.53
C SER A 311 -9.45 -1.55 14.01
N PHE A 312 -9.25 -2.61 13.22
CA PHE A 312 -9.25 -2.53 11.77
C PHE A 312 -10.67 -2.36 11.20
N HIS A 313 -10.93 -1.22 10.55
CA HIS A 313 -12.23 -0.94 9.93
C HIS A 313 -12.14 -0.02 8.71
N TYR A 314 -13.15 -0.12 7.85
CA TYR A 314 -13.36 0.79 6.73
C TYR A 314 -13.87 2.15 7.23
N ARG A 315 -13.32 3.25 6.68
CA ARG A 315 -13.69 4.62 7.09
C ARG A 315 -14.73 5.31 6.20
N GLY A 316 -15.12 4.70 5.08
CA GLY A 316 -16.15 5.28 4.22
C GLY A 316 -17.56 5.01 4.74
N ALA A 317 -18.56 5.62 4.10
CA ALA A 317 -19.95 5.32 4.37
C ALA A 317 -20.24 3.82 4.14
N ALA A 318 -20.94 3.20 5.08
CA ALA A 318 -21.49 1.86 4.89
C ALA A 318 -22.47 1.90 3.70
N LYS A 319 -22.33 0.96 2.76
CA LYS A 319 -23.33 0.73 1.72
C LYS A 319 -24.49 -0.09 2.27
#